data_AF-A0A812WCV1-F1
#
_entry.id   AF-A0A812WCV1-F1
#
_cell.length_a   1.000
_cell.length_b   1.000
_cell.length_c   1.000
_cell.angle_alpha   90.00
_cell.angle_beta   90.00
_cell.angle_gamma   90.00
#
_symmetry.space_group_name_H-M   'P 1'
#
loop_
_entity.id
_entity.type
_entity.pdbx_description
1 polymer ?
#
loop_
_entity_poly.entity_id
_entity_poly.type
_entity_poly.pdbx_seq_one_letter_code
_entity_poly.pdbx_strand_id
1 'polypeptide(L)'
;MYTVPVETFIELNEIKTHEELMAEGLLVKFDKMMGQAMFVSHQWAGLGHPDPHFEQMRVLQDALRNMTSGVTQSIAPGVIIELYVGQPFAPTSELSHCTFGMTLDYFCCPQNLHDSDSRARAIRSIPAYVERSRFFVILCPPVRHAKEGTLLSKSTWSSRGWCRLELVVRHLSKRASIAIQIESAQRQTLANLFDWVLQPVGEGGFTVPEDALKVGEVLRSLVRETLLGYLSEGKLHNFRTILNLQDVILRDCHVRPITDIIPGLISKTSDPSSFFLDEFVHQNGFRSLFTRDGAGWTPMCYAALNGSPQLICALLEAPADPNDKVKVRGPQLINVGNNTPVLSICAILKHNEAVKILLSARADANVKDCSSP
;
A
#
# COMPACT_ATOMS: atom_id res chain seq x y z
N MET A 1 2.27 18.94 -9.05
CA MET A 1 2.06 18.81 -7.61
C MET A 1 1.97 20.19 -7.01
N TYR A 2 0.87 20.52 -6.36
CA TYR A 2 0.71 21.73 -5.55
C TYR A 2 1.00 21.41 -4.09
N THR A 3 1.70 22.30 -3.39
CA THR A 3 2.09 22.11 -1.99
C THR A 3 2.01 23.43 -1.23
N VAL A 4 1.83 23.35 0.07
CA VAL A 4 2.03 24.46 1.01
C VAL A 4 3.36 24.23 1.72
N PRO A 5 4.29 25.21 1.80
CA PRO A 5 5.50 25.07 2.60
C PRO A 5 5.16 24.73 4.06
N VAL A 6 5.90 23.82 4.70
CA VAL A 6 5.60 23.39 6.07
C VAL A 6 5.62 24.55 7.05
N GLU A 7 6.53 25.50 6.89
CA GLU A 7 6.62 26.71 7.71
C GLU A 7 5.35 27.56 7.59
N THR A 8 4.80 27.67 6.38
CA THR A 8 3.51 28.34 6.14
C THR A 8 2.35 27.56 6.75
N PHE A 9 2.33 26.24 6.61
CA PHE A 9 1.27 25.39 7.15
C PHE A 9 1.21 25.45 8.68
N ILE A 10 2.36 25.51 9.36
CA ILE A 10 2.46 25.61 10.82
C ILE A 10 1.75 26.86 11.37
N GLU A 11 1.71 27.94 10.60
CA GLU A 11 1.08 29.21 10.97
C GLU A 11 -0.42 29.30 10.64
N LEU A 12 -0.97 28.31 9.93
CA LEU A 12 -2.40 28.29 9.62
C LEU A 12 -3.26 28.05 10.88
N ASN A 13 -4.40 28.72 10.95
CA ASN A 13 -5.38 28.56 12.03
C ASN A 13 -6.64 27.80 11.58
N GLU A 14 -6.81 27.61 10.28
CA GLU A 14 -7.90 26.88 9.65
C GLU A 14 -7.40 26.22 8.36
N ILE A 15 -8.11 25.19 7.88
CA ILE A 15 -7.82 24.63 6.55
C ILE A 15 -8.51 25.52 5.52
N LYS A 16 -7.71 26.11 4.64
CA LYS A 16 -8.20 26.89 3.51
C LYS A 16 -8.36 26.03 2.27
N THR A 17 -9.26 26.45 1.39
CA THR A 17 -9.46 25.85 0.07
C THR A 17 -8.25 26.07 -0.84
N HIS A 18 -8.20 25.32 -1.95
CA HIS A 18 -7.20 25.51 -2.99
C HIS A 18 -7.19 26.95 -3.51
N GLU A 19 -8.37 27.51 -3.78
CA GLU A 19 -8.55 28.84 -4.33
C GLU A 19 -8.10 29.94 -3.37
N GLU A 20 -8.42 29.83 -2.08
CA GLU A 20 -7.98 30.78 -1.05
C GLU A 20 -6.45 30.77 -0.90
N LEU A 21 -5.83 29.58 -0.81
CA LEU A 21 -4.38 29.49 -0.70
C LEU A 21 -3.65 29.96 -1.97
N MET A 22 -4.25 29.76 -3.15
CA MET A 22 -3.74 30.31 -4.41
C MET A 22 -3.82 31.83 -4.43
N ALA A 23 -4.96 32.41 -4.01
CA ALA A 23 -5.16 33.86 -3.97
C ALA A 23 -4.22 34.55 -2.98
N GLU A 24 -3.92 33.90 -1.86
CA GLU A 24 -2.98 34.38 -0.84
C GLU A 24 -1.51 34.11 -1.20
N GLY A 25 -1.24 33.39 -2.29
CA GLY A 25 0.12 33.02 -2.71
C GLY A 25 0.80 31.98 -1.81
N LEU A 26 0.04 31.28 -0.98
CA LEU A 26 0.53 30.25 -0.05
C LEU A 26 0.60 28.85 -0.68
N LEU A 27 -0.20 28.60 -1.72
CA LEU A 27 -0.15 27.35 -2.49
C LEU A 27 0.84 27.49 -3.66
N VAL A 28 1.89 26.69 -3.65
CA VAL A 28 2.96 26.75 -4.65
C VAL A 28 3.01 25.50 -5.53
N LYS A 29 3.40 25.67 -6.79
CA LYS A 29 3.72 24.54 -7.66
C LYS A 29 5.09 23.98 -7.27
N PHE A 30 5.09 22.76 -6.72
CA PHE A 30 6.29 22.13 -6.20
C PHE A 30 7.30 21.79 -7.31
N ASP A 31 8.55 22.18 -7.09
CA ASP A 31 9.70 21.80 -7.91
C ASP A 31 10.73 20.99 -7.10
N LYS A 32 11.52 20.14 -7.76
CA LYS A 32 12.53 19.30 -7.07
C LYS A 32 13.60 20.14 -6.35
N MET A 33 13.86 21.36 -6.84
CA MET A 33 14.83 22.29 -6.27
C MET A 33 14.34 22.93 -4.96
N MET A 34 13.04 22.85 -4.67
CA MET A 34 12.44 23.40 -3.44
C MET A 34 12.62 22.47 -2.23
N GLY A 35 13.21 21.28 -2.40
CA GLY A 35 13.43 20.30 -1.35
C GLY A 35 12.62 19.02 -1.54
N GLN A 36 12.02 18.53 -0.46
CA GLN A 36 11.25 17.29 -0.46
C GLN A 36 9.76 17.55 -0.28
N ALA A 37 8.95 16.56 -0.60
CA ALA A 37 7.50 16.65 -0.46
C ALA A 37 6.97 15.62 0.53
N MET A 38 5.91 15.99 1.22
CA MET A 38 5.17 15.16 2.15
C MET A 38 3.71 15.07 1.70
N PHE A 39 3.21 13.85 1.56
CA PHE A 39 1.80 13.59 1.35
C PHE A 39 1.13 13.24 2.68
N VAL A 40 0.08 13.98 3.05
CA VAL A 40 -0.70 13.72 4.26
C VAL A 40 -1.99 13.01 3.86
N SER A 41 -2.07 11.72 4.19
CA SER A 41 -3.29 10.92 4.10
C SER A 41 -4.03 10.97 5.42
N HIS A 42 -5.31 11.32 5.39
CA HIS A 42 -6.13 11.39 6.59
C HIS A 42 -7.60 11.09 6.28
N GLN A 43 -8.37 10.74 7.31
CA GLN A 43 -9.81 10.61 7.18
C GLN A 43 -10.46 11.97 7.45
N TRP A 44 -11.37 12.40 6.57
CA TRP A 44 -12.15 13.61 6.79
C TRP A 44 -12.99 13.49 8.07
N ALA A 45 -12.94 14.52 8.91
CA ALA A 45 -13.72 14.65 10.15
C ALA A 45 -15.07 15.35 9.95
N GLY A 46 -15.46 15.64 8.72
CA GLY A 46 -16.76 16.23 8.37
C GLY A 46 -17.21 15.81 6.96
N LEU A 47 -18.48 16.07 6.64
CA LEU A 47 -19.06 15.70 5.33
C LEU A 47 -18.64 16.61 4.17
N GLY A 48 -18.33 17.87 4.46
CA GLY A 48 -17.95 18.86 3.44
C GLY A 48 -16.67 19.62 3.77
N HIS A 49 -15.98 19.21 4.85
CA HIS A 49 -14.74 19.82 5.27
C HIS A 49 -13.85 18.75 5.92
N PRO A 50 -12.56 18.69 5.56
CA PRO A 50 -11.63 17.65 6.02
C PRO A 50 -11.40 17.67 7.54
N ASP A 51 -11.41 18.85 8.17
CA ASP A 51 -11.18 18.99 9.61
C ASP A 51 -11.92 20.22 10.19
N PRO A 52 -13.25 20.15 10.39
CA PRO A 52 -14.08 21.33 10.70
C PRO A 52 -13.65 22.10 11.95
N HIS A 53 -13.03 21.44 12.92
CA HIS A 53 -12.57 22.04 14.17
C HIS A 53 -11.04 22.21 14.22
N PHE A 54 -10.35 21.94 13.11
CA PHE A 54 -8.90 22.02 12.98
C PHE A 54 -8.12 21.15 14.00
N GLU A 55 -8.75 20.10 14.53
CA GLU A 55 -8.18 19.24 15.59
C GLU A 55 -7.10 18.32 15.03
N GLN A 56 -7.33 17.70 13.87
CA GLN A 56 -6.35 16.83 13.22
C GLN A 56 -5.13 17.63 12.76
N MET A 57 -5.36 18.80 12.15
CA MET A 57 -4.29 19.66 11.67
C MET A 57 -3.47 20.25 12.81
N ARG A 58 -4.09 20.56 13.95
CA ARG A 58 -3.34 20.99 15.14
C ARG A 58 -2.36 19.92 15.61
N VAL A 59 -2.79 18.67 15.67
CA VAL A 59 -1.90 17.54 16.00
C VAL A 59 -0.75 17.41 15.00
N LEU A 60 -1.03 17.57 13.70
CA LEU A 60 0.00 17.54 12.68
C LEU A 60 0.99 18.71 12.84
N GLN A 61 0.50 19.93 13.06
CA GLN A 61 1.35 21.10 13.29
C GLN A 61 2.27 20.89 14.50
N ASP A 62 1.74 20.41 15.61
CA ASP A 62 2.53 20.19 16.83
C ASP A 62 3.55 19.04 16.65
N ALA A 63 3.17 17.97 15.94
CA ALA A 63 4.12 16.91 15.58
C ALA A 63 5.25 17.44 14.67
N LEU A 64 4.91 18.25 13.65
CA LEU A 64 5.89 18.87 12.75
C LEU A 64 6.82 19.81 13.51
N ARG A 65 6.30 20.67 14.38
CA ARG A 65 7.12 21.53 15.26
C ARG A 65 8.12 20.72 16.07
N ASN A 66 7.67 19.65 16.71
CA ASN A 66 8.54 18.78 17.52
C ASN A 66 9.64 18.11 16.69
N MET A 67 9.32 17.70 15.45
CA MET A 67 10.29 17.10 14.53
C MET A 67 11.28 18.14 13.98
N THR A 68 10.83 19.33 13.60
CA THR A 68 11.70 20.38 13.03
C THR A 68 12.56 21.07 14.08
N SER A 69 12.09 21.19 15.32
CA SER A 69 12.86 21.79 16.43
C SER A 69 13.86 20.83 17.08
N GLY A 70 13.89 19.55 16.64
CA GLY A 70 14.76 18.52 17.19
C GLY A 70 14.33 17.95 18.56
N VAL A 71 13.10 18.24 19.02
CA VAL A 71 12.52 17.62 20.22
C VAL A 71 12.31 16.12 19.97
N THR A 72 11.77 15.77 18.81
CA THR A 72 11.69 14.38 18.34
C THR A 72 12.93 14.08 17.51
N GLN A 73 13.90 13.35 18.09
CA GLN A 73 15.18 13.04 17.42
C GLN A 73 15.11 11.80 16.51
N SER A 74 14.20 10.86 16.78
CA SER A 74 14.02 9.66 15.97
C SER A 74 12.56 9.22 15.97
N ILE A 75 12.14 8.58 14.89
CA ILE A 75 10.82 7.93 14.80
C ILE A 75 11.05 6.43 15.00
N ALA A 76 10.53 5.92 16.12
CA ALA A 76 10.62 4.51 16.45
C ALA A 76 9.73 3.65 15.53
N PRO A 77 10.09 2.38 15.30
CA PRO A 77 9.18 1.44 14.66
C PRO A 77 7.91 1.27 15.50
N GLY A 78 6.76 1.09 14.83
CA GLY A 78 5.58 0.58 15.52
C GLY A 78 5.81 -0.87 15.99
N VAL A 79 5.05 -1.32 16.99
CA VAL A 79 5.19 -2.66 17.61
C VAL A 79 5.24 -3.80 16.58
N ILE A 80 4.42 -3.72 15.53
CA ILE A 80 4.42 -4.74 14.47
C ILE A 80 5.74 -4.74 13.69
N ILE A 81 6.29 -3.57 13.36
CA ILE A 81 7.59 -3.53 12.67
C ILE A 81 8.69 -4.08 13.60
N GLU A 82 8.62 -3.72 14.89
CA GLU A 82 9.57 -4.20 15.90
C GLU A 82 9.62 -5.73 15.95
N LEU A 83 8.45 -6.38 16.03
CA LEU A 83 8.33 -7.83 16.14
C LEU A 83 8.82 -8.58 14.90
N TYR A 84 8.62 -8.04 13.70
CA TYR A 84 8.86 -8.78 12.45
C TYR A 84 10.14 -8.38 11.71
N VAL A 85 10.61 -7.15 11.90
CA VAL A 85 11.75 -6.57 11.15
C VAL A 85 12.88 -6.16 12.11
N GLY A 86 12.68 -6.27 13.42
CA GLY A 86 13.60 -5.78 14.43
C GLY A 86 13.45 -4.27 14.61
N GLN A 87 14.53 -3.57 14.92
CA GLN A 87 14.51 -2.13 15.26
C GLN A 87 15.00 -1.23 14.10
N PRO A 88 14.29 -1.11 12.96
CA PRO A 88 14.65 -0.11 11.97
C PRO A 88 14.23 1.26 12.49
N PHE A 89 15.18 2.19 12.56
CA PHE A 89 14.91 3.59 12.91
C PHE A 89 14.98 4.45 11.66
N ALA A 90 14.04 5.39 11.52
CA ALA A 90 14.21 6.49 10.58
C ALA A 90 14.75 7.71 11.35
N PRO A 91 15.95 8.22 11.00
CA PRO A 91 16.41 9.45 11.58
C PRO A 91 15.49 10.59 11.13
N THR A 92 15.13 11.47 12.07
CA THR A 92 14.37 12.69 11.75
C THR A 92 15.24 13.78 11.15
N SER A 93 16.56 13.55 11.03
CA SER A 93 17.50 14.52 10.47
C SER A 93 17.12 14.98 9.05
N GLU A 94 16.52 14.10 8.24
CA GLU A 94 15.96 14.52 6.95
C GLU A 94 14.85 15.57 7.12
N LEU A 95 14.00 15.43 8.14
CA LEU A 95 12.89 16.35 8.47
C LEU A 95 13.36 17.68 9.09
N SER A 96 14.51 17.70 9.78
CA SER A 96 15.05 18.91 10.39
C SER A 96 15.94 19.74 9.45
N HIS A 97 16.44 19.16 8.36
CA HIS A 97 17.43 19.81 7.49
C HIS A 97 16.96 20.07 6.05
N CYS A 98 15.73 19.70 5.70
CA CYS A 98 15.17 19.96 4.37
C CYS A 98 13.98 20.91 4.46
N THR A 99 13.78 21.72 3.42
CA THR A 99 12.52 22.44 3.19
C THR A 99 11.50 21.44 2.64
N PHE A 100 10.26 21.54 3.13
CA PHE A 100 9.19 20.61 2.80
C PHE A 100 7.98 21.31 2.18
N GLY A 101 7.54 20.80 1.04
CA GLY A 101 6.20 21.06 0.53
C GLY A 101 5.21 20.01 1.03
N MET A 102 4.18 20.44 1.74
CA MET A 102 3.10 19.58 2.22
C MET A 102 1.94 19.55 1.24
N THR A 103 1.40 18.38 0.94
CA THR A 103 0.17 18.22 0.16
C THR A 103 -0.89 17.47 0.96
N LEU A 104 -2.15 17.90 0.79
CA LEU A 104 -3.35 17.33 1.38
C LEU A 104 -4.39 17.19 0.28
N ASP A 105 -5.16 16.11 0.29
CA ASP A 105 -6.21 15.79 -0.71
C ASP A 105 -7.27 16.89 -0.88
N TYR A 106 -7.44 17.77 0.11
CA TYR A 106 -8.31 18.94 0.04
C TYR A 106 -7.70 20.10 -0.76
N PHE A 107 -6.70 20.81 -0.22
CA PHE A 107 -6.18 22.01 -0.88
C PHE A 107 -5.30 21.73 -2.11
N CYS A 108 -4.90 20.48 -2.35
CA CYS A 108 -4.25 20.13 -3.61
C CYS A 108 -5.22 20.05 -4.80
N CYS A 109 -6.53 20.02 -4.53
CA CYS A 109 -7.60 19.97 -5.53
C CYS A 109 -8.48 21.23 -5.45
N PRO A 110 -8.89 21.81 -6.60
CA PRO A 110 -9.91 22.87 -6.63
C PRO A 110 -11.19 22.45 -5.90
N GLN A 111 -11.74 23.33 -5.07
CA GLN A 111 -12.95 23.07 -4.28
C GLN A 111 -14.19 23.75 -4.85
N ASN A 112 -14.02 24.69 -5.79
CA ASN A 112 -15.13 25.38 -6.44
C ASN A 112 -16.02 24.39 -7.23
N LEU A 113 -17.33 24.39 -6.92
CA LEU A 113 -18.33 23.53 -7.57
C LEU A 113 -18.50 23.81 -9.06
N HIS A 114 -18.18 25.02 -9.53
CA HIS A 114 -18.27 25.40 -10.93
C HIS A 114 -17.11 24.88 -11.79
N ASP A 115 -16.05 24.35 -11.17
CA ASP A 115 -14.89 23.79 -11.87
C ASP A 115 -14.73 22.27 -11.59
N SER A 116 -15.82 21.53 -11.86
CA SER A 116 -15.87 20.08 -11.68
C SER A 116 -14.79 19.33 -12.46
N ASP A 117 -14.44 19.84 -13.65
CA ASP A 117 -13.47 19.20 -14.54
C ASP A 117 -12.05 19.35 -14.04
N SER A 118 -11.64 20.54 -13.55
CA SER A 118 -10.33 20.69 -12.93
C SER A 118 -10.23 19.89 -11.63
N ARG A 119 -11.29 19.86 -10.82
CA ARG A 119 -11.33 19.02 -9.61
C ARG A 119 -11.15 17.55 -9.95
N ALA A 120 -11.87 17.03 -10.94
CA ALA A 120 -11.74 15.65 -11.39
C ALA A 120 -10.34 15.34 -11.96
N ARG A 121 -9.70 16.28 -12.66
CA ARG A 121 -8.29 16.13 -13.08
C ARG A 121 -7.33 16.12 -11.90
N ALA A 122 -7.54 16.98 -10.90
CA ALA A 122 -6.69 17.05 -9.71
C ALA A 122 -6.79 15.77 -8.87
N ILE A 123 -8.01 15.26 -8.62
CA ILE A 123 -8.24 13.99 -7.93
C ILE A 123 -7.52 12.84 -8.64
N ARG A 124 -7.62 12.77 -9.97
CA ARG A 124 -6.90 11.75 -10.77
C ARG A 124 -5.37 11.85 -10.67
N SER A 125 -4.84 12.99 -10.24
CA SER A 125 -3.40 13.20 -10.07
C SER A 125 -2.88 12.82 -8.68
N ILE A 126 -3.76 12.56 -7.69
CA ILE A 126 -3.37 12.20 -6.32
C ILE A 126 -2.34 11.05 -6.27
N PRO A 127 -2.50 9.93 -7.02
CA PRO A 127 -1.48 8.88 -7.05
C PRO A 127 -0.08 9.38 -7.43
N ALA A 128 0.02 10.29 -8.41
CA ALA A 128 1.30 10.88 -8.80
C ALA A 128 1.89 11.80 -7.71
N TYR A 129 1.04 12.41 -6.88
CA TYR A 129 1.49 13.23 -5.74
C TYR A 129 2.08 12.33 -4.65
N VAL A 130 1.41 11.20 -4.37
CA VAL A 130 1.91 10.17 -3.45
C VAL A 130 3.26 9.63 -3.92
N GLU A 131 3.38 9.20 -5.18
CA GLU A 131 4.62 8.69 -5.75
C GLU A 131 5.76 9.73 -5.71
N ARG A 132 5.43 11.00 -5.92
CA ARG A 132 6.41 12.09 -5.93
C ARG A 132 6.91 12.45 -4.51
N SER A 133 6.20 12.04 -3.47
CA SER A 133 6.45 12.43 -2.08
C SER A 133 7.51 11.54 -1.42
N ARG A 134 8.40 12.17 -0.64
CA ARG A 134 9.43 11.49 0.14
C ARG A 134 8.85 10.92 1.43
N PHE A 135 7.92 11.64 2.03
CA PHE A 135 7.21 11.24 3.24
C PHE A 135 5.74 10.99 2.93
N PHE A 136 5.23 9.89 3.48
CA PHE A 136 3.81 9.55 3.45
C PHE A 136 3.31 9.53 4.90
N VAL A 137 2.53 10.52 5.28
CA VAL A 137 2.01 10.67 6.63
C VAL A 137 0.61 10.10 6.70
N ILE A 138 0.40 9.15 7.60
CA ILE A 138 -0.91 8.65 8.00
C ILE A 138 -1.30 9.42 9.26
N LEU A 139 -2.08 10.48 9.08
CA LEU A 139 -2.59 11.30 10.16
C LEU A 139 -3.89 10.69 10.67
N CYS A 140 -3.85 10.14 11.89
CA CYS A 140 -5.00 9.44 12.48
C CYS A 140 -5.14 9.69 13.99
N PRO A 141 -5.13 10.96 14.45
CA PRO A 141 -5.38 11.27 15.85
C PRO A 141 -6.82 10.92 16.26
N PRO A 142 -7.06 10.61 17.55
CA PRO A 142 -8.40 10.32 18.05
C PRO A 142 -9.24 11.60 18.11
N VAL A 143 -9.94 11.89 17.02
CA VAL A 143 -10.83 13.05 16.84
C VAL A 143 -12.25 12.55 16.55
N ARG A 144 -13.28 13.27 17.00
CA ARG A 144 -14.68 12.91 16.69
C ARG A 144 -15.10 13.49 15.35
N HIS A 145 -15.70 12.67 14.50
CA HIS A 145 -16.33 13.14 13.28
C HIS A 145 -17.48 14.10 13.64
N ALA A 146 -17.47 15.32 13.11
CA ALA A 146 -18.34 16.43 13.52
C ALA A 146 -19.83 16.11 13.38
N LYS A 147 -20.22 15.32 12.36
CA LYS A 147 -21.62 14.89 12.15
C LYS A 147 -21.97 13.56 12.81
N GLU A 148 -21.18 12.52 12.55
CA GLU A 148 -21.47 11.14 12.98
C GLU A 148 -21.13 10.88 14.45
N GLY A 149 -20.27 11.70 15.07
CA GLY A 149 -19.78 11.50 16.44
C GLY A 149 -18.84 10.31 16.62
N THR A 150 -18.58 9.56 15.54
CA THR A 150 -17.66 8.42 15.48
C THR A 150 -16.24 8.86 15.83
N LEU A 151 -15.54 8.06 16.63
CA LEU A 151 -14.15 8.34 16.98
C LEU A 151 -13.25 7.85 15.84
N LEU A 152 -12.54 8.79 15.21
CA LEU A 152 -11.60 8.48 14.14
C LEU A 152 -10.32 7.85 14.72
N SER A 153 -9.74 6.92 13.98
CA SER A 153 -8.52 6.21 14.35
C SER A 153 -7.83 5.63 13.12
N LYS A 154 -6.68 4.99 13.33
CA LYS A 154 -6.02 4.19 12.29
C LYS A 154 -6.95 3.13 11.68
N SER A 155 -7.82 2.52 12.50
CA SER A 155 -8.77 1.50 12.04
C SER A 155 -9.82 2.10 11.08
N THR A 156 -10.44 3.22 11.46
CA THR A 156 -11.45 3.87 10.60
C THR A 156 -10.81 4.46 9.35
N TRP A 157 -9.61 5.03 9.45
CA TRP A 157 -8.82 5.45 8.29
C TRP A 157 -8.58 4.27 7.32
N SER A 158 -8.16 3.12 7.86
CA SER A 158 -7.89 1.93 7.05
C SER A 158 -9.13 1.30 6.44
N SER A 159 -10.34 1.74 6.81
CA SER A 159 -11.59 1.31 6.18
C SER A 159 -11.91 2.09 4.90
N ARG A 160 -11.27 3.24 4.65
CA ARG A 160 -11.56 4.12 3.50
C ARG A 160 -10.82 3.69 2.24
N GLY A 161 -11.55 3.52 1.13
CA GLY A 161 -10.99 3.10 -0.15
C GLY A 161 -9.91 4.02 -0.69
N TRP A 162 -10.12 5.35 -0.65
CA TRP A 162 -9.12 6.34 -1.06
C TRP A 162 -7.84 6.28 -0.21
N CYS A 163 -7.95 6.16 1.11
CA CYS A 163 -6.79 6.02 1.99
C CYS A 163 -6.00 4.72 1.75
N ARG A 164 -6.70 3.62 1.47
CA ARG A 164 -6.07 2.36 1.04
C ARG A 164 -5.33 2.54 -0.28
N LEU A 165 -5.94 3.18 -1.27
CA LEU A 165 -5.32 3.46 -2.57
C LEU A 165 -4.00 4.23 -2.39
N GLU A 166 -4.03 5.31 -1.62
CA GLU A 166 -2.85 6.13 -1.34
C GLU A 166 -1.72 5.28 -0.71
N LEU A 167 -2.06 4.40 0.24
CA LEU A 167 -1.10 3.48 0.83
C LEU A 167 -0.54 2.49 -0.18
N VAL A 168 -1.37 1.90 -1.05
CA VAL A 168 -0.91 0.96 -2.10
C VAL A 168 -0.01 1.68 -3.11
N VAL A 169 -0.40 2.88 -3.56
CA VAL A 169 0.41 3.70 -4.46
C VAL A 169 1.78 3.94 -3.86
N ARG A 170 1.84 4.33 -2.58
CA ARG A 170 3.10 4.51 -1.87
C ARG A 170 3.97 3.25 -1.86
N HIS A 171 3.38 2.07 -1.67
CA HIS A 171 4.13 0.81 -1.57
C HIS A 171 4.64 0.31 -2.92
N LEU A 172 3.85 0.46 -3.99
CA LEU A 172 4.20 -0.03 -5.32
C LEU A 172 5.01 0.99 -6.14
N SER A 173 5.06 2.25 -5.69
CA SER A 173 5.90 3.30 -6.27
C SER A 173 7.38 2.92 -6.21
N LYS A 174 8.12 3.23 -7.28
CA LYS A 174 9.57 2.95 -7.37
C LYS A 174 10.40 3.76 -6.37
N ARG A 175 9.87 4.90 -5.92
CA ARG A 175 10.59 5.82 -5.03
C ARG A 175 10.55 5.30 -3.59
N ALA A 176 11.73 5.19 -2.97
CA ALA A 176 11.82 4.94 -1.54
C ALA A 176 11.21 6.11 -0.76
N SER A 177 10.03 5.90 -0.18
CA SER A 177 9.34 6.85 0.71
C SER A 177 9.32 6.33 2.13
N ILE A 178 9.37 7.22 3.12
CA ILE A 178 9.19 6.87 4.54
C ILE A 178 7.70 7.07 4.87
N ALA A 179 7.06 6.04 5.41
CA ALA A 179 5.70 6.14 5.89
C ALA A 179 5.69 6.36 7.41
N ILE A 180 5.02 7.43 7.86
CA ILE A 180 4.97 7.83 9.27
C ILE A 180 3.50 7.83 9.70
N GLN A 181 3.19 7.17 10.80
CA GLN A 181 1.89 7.24 11.46
C GLN A 181 1.95 8.26 12.60
N ILE A 182 1.03 9.22 12.60
CA ILE A 182 0.91 10.26 13.62
C ILE A 182 -0.44 10.10 14.32
N GLU A 183 -0.40 9.70 15.59
CA GLU A 183 -1.58 9.58 16.47
C GLU A 183 -1.69 10.75 17.46
N SER A 184 -0.54 11.35 17.80
CA SER A 184 -0.47 12.58 18.62
C SER A 184 0.80 13.35 18.31
N ALA A 185 0.93 14.55 18.88
CA ALA A 185 2.12 15.38 18.78
C ALA A 185 3.39 14.74 19.38
N GLN A 186 3.25 13.72 20.24
CA GLN A 186 4.36 13.00 20.87
C GLN A 186 4.46 11.54 20.42
N ARG A 187 3.46 11.02 19.71
CA ARG A 187 3.42 9.63 19.25
C ARG A 187 3.44 9.58 17.73
N GLN A 188 4.67 9.57 17.19
CA GLN A 188 4.95 9.26 15.79
C GLN A 188 5.66 7.91 15.72
N THR A 189 5.21 7.05 14.80
CA THR A 189 5.84 5.74 14.57
C THR A 189 6.03 5.51 13.08
N LEU A 190 6.96 4.63 12.71
CA LEU A 190 6.99 4.13 11.33
C LEU A 190 5.73 3.32 11.06
N ALA A 191 5.03 3.68 9.98
CA ALA A 191 3.79 3.02 9.61
C ALA A 191 4.06 1.59 9.14
N ASN A 192 3.18 0.67 9.52
CA ASN A 192 3.28 -0.73 9.12
C ASN A 192 3.30 -0.87 7.59
N LEU A 193 4.37 -1.48 7.06
CA LEU A 193 4.62 -1.62 5.62
C LEU A 193 3.83 -2.77 4.98
N PHE A 194 2.98 -3.47 5.75
CA PHE A 194 2.35 -4.71 5.33
C PHE A 194 0.83 -4.67 5.29
N ASP A 195 0.22 -3.61 5.84
CA ASP A 195 -1.24 -3.45 5.88
C ASP A 195 -1.88 -3.42 4.47
N TRP A 196 -1.12 -2.98 3.47
CA TRP A 196 -1.60 -2.77 2.10
C TRP A 196 -2.09 -4.05 1.40
N VAL A 197 -1.61 -5.23 1.82
CA VAL A 197 -2.06 -6.52 1.28
C VAL A 197 -3.27 -7.07 2.05
N LEU A 198 -3.36 -6.76 3.33
CA LEU A 198 -4.45 -7.25 4.21
C LEU A 198 -5.73 -6.43 4.07
N GLN A 199 -5.61 -5.21 3.53
CA GLN A 199 -6.73 -4.28 3.32
C GLN A 199 -6.80 -3.87 1.84
N PRO A 200 -7.31 -4.74 0.95
CA PRO A 200 -7.48 -4.42 -0.47
C PRO A 200 -8.29 -3.16 -0.70
N VAL A 201 -7.95 -2.41 -1.74
CA VAL A 201 -8.55 -1.11 -2.03
C VAL A 201 -10.03 -1.23 -2.36
N GLY A 202 -10.42 -2.20 -3.18
CA GLY A 202 -11.83 -2.41 -3.58
C GLY A 202 -12.74 -2.85 -2.43
N GLU A 203 -12.19 -3.47 -1.37
CA GLU A 203 -12.93 -3.78 -0.13
C GLU A 203 -13.16 -2.54 0.75
N GLY A 204 -12.61 -1.37 0.39
CA GLY A 204 -12.71 -0.14 1.18
C GLY A 204 -13.98 0.67 0.92
N GLY A 205 -14.42 1.45 1.91
CA GLY A 205 -15.55 2.37 1.79
C GLY A 205 -15.22 3.59 0.95
N PHE A 206 -15.98 3.80 -0.12
CA PHE A 206 -15.94 5.01 -0.96
C PHE A 206 -17.17 5.87 -0.70
N THR A 207 -16.98 7.19 -0.58
CA THR A 207 -18.10 8.14 -0.47
C THR A 207 -18.93 8.15 -1.75
N VAL A 208 -18.28 7.99 -2.90
CA VAL A 208 -18.90 7.87 -4.22
C VAL A 208 -18.61 6.46 -4.73
N PRO A 209 -19.60 5.54 -4.78
CA PRO A 209 -19.39 4.14 -5.14
C PRO A 209 -18.70 3.95 -6.50
N GLU A 210 -18.97 4.82 -7.47
CA GLU A 210 -18.40 4.75 -8.82
C GLU A 210 -16.88 5.01 -8.85
N ASP A 211 -16.32 5.61 -7.80
CA ASP A 211 -14.88 5.84 -7.72
C ASP A 211 -14.10 4.53 -7.58
N ALA A 212 -14.70 3.48 -7.00
CA ALA A 212 -14.07 2.16 -6.91
C ALA A 212 -13.66 1.63 -8.30
N LEU A 213 -14.50 1.84 -9.32
CA LEU A 213 -14.22 1.43 -10.71
C LEU A 213 -13.04 2.20 -11.30
N LYS A 214 -12.99 3.52 -11.08
CA LYS A 214 -11.90 4.36 -11.58
C LYS A 214 -10.58 4.00 -10.92
N VAL A 215 -10.63 3.70 -9.62
CA VAL A 215 -9.47 3.31 -8.82
C VAL A 215 -8.91 1.96 -9.26
N GLY A 216 -9.77 1.03 -9.70
CA GLY A 216 -9.33 -0.27 -10.25
C GLY A 216 -8.38 -0.13 -11.44
N GLU A 217 -8.70 0.74 -12.41
CA GLU A 217 -7.83 0.96 -13.58
C GLU A 217 -6.51 1.64 -13.20
N VAL A 218 -6.55 2.58 -12.24
CA VAL A 218 -5.34 3.22 -11.69
C VAL A 218 -4.42 2.16 -11.06
N LEU A 219 -4.98 1.28 -10.23
CA LEU A 219 -4.23 0.20 -9.60
C LEU A 219 -3.65 -0.78 -10.62
N ARG A 220 -4.42 -1.16 -11.64
CA ARG A 220 -3.94 -2.04 -12.71
C ARG A 220 -2.78 -1.42 -13.48
N SER A 221 -2.85 -0.13 -13.81
CA SER A 221 -1.73 0.58 -14.45
C SER A 221 -0.49 0.59 -13.56
N LEU A 222 -0.66 0.92 -12.28
CA LEU A 222 0.42 0.91 -11.30
C LEU A 222 1.08 -0.47 -11.17
N VAL A 223 0.28 -1.54 -11.04
CA VAL A 223 0.78 -2.93 -10.99
C VAL A 223 1.60 -3.24 -12.25
N ARG A 224 1.12 -2.87 -13.44
CA ARG A 224 1.86 -3.07 -14.69
C ARG A 224 3.22 -2.38 -14.65
N GLU A 225 3.27 -1.12 -14.25
CA GLU A 225 4.51 -0.34 -14.18
C GLU A 225 5.49 -0.90 -13.14
N THR A 226 4.98 -1.36 -11.99
CA THR A 226 5.79 -2.01 -10.95
C THR A 226 6.36 -3.34 -11.44
N LEU A 227 5.56 -4.17 -12.11
CA LEU A 227 6.01 -5.44 -12.69
C LEU A 227 7.13 -5.22 -13.73
N LEU A 228 6.91 -4.31 -14.68
CA LEU A 228 7.91 -3.96 -15.69
C LEU A 228 9.17 -3.36 -15.05
N GLY A 229 9.02 -2.56 -14.00
CA GLY A 229 10.13 -2.04 -13.20
C GLY A 229 11.00 -3.15 -12.61
N TYR A 230 10.40 -4.09 -11.88
CA TYR A 230 11.15 -5.21 -11.30
C TYR A 230 11.79 -6.12 -12.33
N LEU A 231 11.15 -6.34 -13.48
CA LEU A 231 11.79 -7.06 -14.60
C LEU A 231 13.02 -6.32 -15.12
N SER A 232 12.91 -5.00 -15.35
CA SER A 232 14.04 -4.21 -15.85
C SER A 232 15.23 -4.16 -14.89
N GLU A 233 14.98 -4.28 -13.59
CA GLU A 233 16.02 -4.31 -12.55
C GLU A 233 16.50 -5.73 -12.21
N GLY A 234 15.94 -6.78 -12.85
CA GLY A 234 16.26 -8.17 -12.53
C GLY A 234 15.79 -8.65 -11.16
N LYS A 235 14.87 -7.93 -10.50
CA LYS A 235 14.32 -8.25 -9.18
C LYS A 235 13.20 -9.31 -9.28
N LEU A 236 13.57 -10.52 -9.70
CA LEU A 236 12.61 -11.59 -10.03
C LEU A 236 11.71 -12.02 -8.86
N HIS A 237 12.22 -12.04 -7.62
CA HIS A 237 11.40 -12.36 -6.45
C HIS A 237 10.27 -11.33 -6.29
N ASN A 238 10.58 -10.04 -6.30
CA ASN A 238 9.59 -8.98 -6.17
C ASN A 238 8.59 -8.97 -7.34
N PHE A 239 9.08 -9.22 -8.55
CA PHE A 239 8.24 -9.40 -9.74
C PHE A 239 7.22 -10.51 -9.52
N ARG A 240 7.67 -11.72 -9.14
CA ARG A 240 6.79 -12.87 -8.89
C ARG A 240 5.80 -12.59 -7.74
N THR A 241 6.25 -11.93 -6.68
CA THR A 241 5.38 -11.56 -5.56
C THR A 241 4.24 -10.65 -6.02
N ILE A 242 4.52 -9.57 -6.77
CA ILE A 242 3.47 -8.70 -7.30
C ILE A 242 2.60 -9.41 -8.34
N LEU A 243 3.20 -10.21 -9.23
CA LEU A 243 2.49 -10.93 -10.29
C LEU A 243 1.41 -11.85 -9.69
N ASN A 244 1.74 -12.53 -8.60
CA ASN A 244 0.84 -13.46 -7.94
C ASN A 244 -0.04 -12.78 -6.87
N LEU A 245 0.23 -11.54 -6.45
CA LEU A 245 -0.68 -10.80 -5.57
C LEU A 245 -1.77 -10.02 -6.31
N GLN A 246 -1.81 -10.04 -7.65
CA GLN A 246 -2.75 -9.24 -8.43
C GLN A 246 -4.21 -9.43 -8.01
N ASP A 247 -4.64 -10.67 -7.75
CA ASP A 247 -6.01 -10.98 -7.30
C ASP A 247 -6.33 -10.41 -5.91
N VAL A 248 -5.31 -10.22 -5.07
CA VAL A 248 -5.47 -9.54 -3.77
C VAL A 248 -5.49 -8.03 -3.97
N ILE A 249 -4.58 -7.48 -4.79
CA ILE A 249 -4.44 -6.04 -5.04
C ILE A 249 -5.69 -5.47 -5.73
N LEU A 250 -6.26 -6.22 -6.69
CA LEU A 250 -7.39 -5.81 -7.52
C LEU A 250 -8.74 -6.36 -7.01
N ARG A 251 -8.76 -6.96 -5.82
CA ARG A 251 -9.99 -7.51 -5.25
C ARG A 251 -11.06 -6.44 -5.12
N ASP A 252 -12.27 -6.78 -5.57
CA ASP A 252 -13.46 -5.92 -5.60
C ASP A 252 -13.27 -4.60 -6.38
N CYS A 253 -12.23 -4.50 -7.21
CA CYS A 253 -12.00 -3.33 -8.07
C CYS A 253 -12.67 -3.46 -9.45
N HIS A 254 -13.36 -4.57 -9.75
CA HIS A 254 -14.00 -4.88 -11.04
C HIS A 254 -13.07 -4.84 -12.27
N VAL A 255 -11.78 -5.10 -12.05
CA VAL A 255 -10.75 -5.10 -13.09
C VAL A 255 -10.03 -6.44 -13.10
N ARG A 256 -9.68 -6.95 -14.29
CA ARG A 256 -8.99 -8.23 -14.42
C ARG A 256 -7.47 -8.09 -14.21
N PRO A 257 -6.81 -9.09 -13.60
CA PRO A 257 -5.36 -9.18 -13.56
C PRO A 257 -4.70 -9.11 -14.94
N ILE A 258 -3.43 -8.75 -14.96
CA ILE A 258 -2.61 -8.72 -16.15
C ILE A 258 -1.97 -10.09 -16.35
N THR A 259 -2.22 -10.71 -17.50
CA THR A 259 -1.71 -12.05 -17.85
C THR A 259 -0.66 -12.03 -18.96
N ASP A 260 -0.46 -10.89 -19.61
CA ASP A 260 0.34 -10.73 -20.83
C ASP A 260 1.67 -10.00 -20.60
N ILE A 261 2.24 -10.08 -19.40
CA ILE A 261 3.49 -9.37 -19.07
C ILE A 261 4.69 -9.96 -19.83
N ILE A 262 4.82 -11.29 -19.82
CA ILE A 262 5.84 -12.02 -20.56
C ILE A 262 5.22 -12.56 -21.86
N PRO A 263 5.58 -12.01 -23.04
CA PRO A 263 5.02 -12.48 -24.30
C PRO A 263 5.54 -13.88 -24.68
N GLY A 264 4.91 -14.48 -25.69
CA GLY A 264 5.45 -15.68 -26.35
C GLY A 264 5.18 -17.01 -25.65
N LEU A 265 4.12 -17.11 -24.83
CA LEU A 265 3.66 -18.40 -24.33
C LEU A 265 3.28 -19.31 -25.51
N ILE A 266 3.89 -20.49 -25.58
CA ILE A 266 3.53 -21.54 -26.53
C ILE A 266 3.14 -22.76 -25.71
N SER A 267 1.85 -22.92 -25.44
CA SER A 267 1.33 -24.13 -24.79
C SER A 267 0.95 -25.17 -25.84
N LYS A 268 1.26 -26.43 -25.57
CA LYS A 268 0.94 -27.58 -26.43
C LYS A 268 -0.35 -28.28 -26.04
N THR A 269 -0.94 -27.90 -24.91
CA THR A 269 -2.17 -28.51 -24.38
C THR A 269 -3.40 -27.69 -24.78
N SER A 270 -4.52 -28.36 -24.92
CA SER A 270 -5.85 -27.73 -25.05
C SER A 270 -6.68 -27.89 -23.77
N ASP A 271 -6.17 -28.63 -22.78
CA ASP A 271 -6.80 -28.77 -21.48
C ASP A 271 -6.64 -27.45 -20.68
N PRO A 272 -7.74 -26.83 -20.20
CA PRO A 272 -7.68 -25.56 -19.49
C PRO A 272 -6.77 -25.59 -18.26
N SER A 273 -6.83 -26.64 -17.44
CA SER A 273 -6.04 -26.74 -16.20
C SER A 273 -4.54 -26.79 -16.48
N SER A 274 -4.16 -27.60 -17.48
CA SER A 274 -2.78 -27.69 -17.96
C SER A 274 -2.30 -26.39 -18.59
N PHE A 275 -3.16 -25.69 -19.32
CA PHE A 275 -2.84 -24.39 -19.91
C PHE A 275 -2.59 -23.33 -18.84
N PHE A 276 -3.40 -23.27 -17.78
CA PHE A 276 -3.19 -22.34 -16.67
C PHE A 276 -1.87 -22.60 -15.94
N LEU A 277 -1.49 -23.87 -15.78
CA LEU A 277 -0.19 -24.23 -15.20
C LEU A 277 0.97 -23.78 -16.12
N ASP A 278 0.87 -24.02 -17.43
CA ASP A 278 1.86 -23.57 -18.42
C ASP A 278 2.00 -22.03 -18.40
N GLU A 279 0.88 -21.30 -18.35
CA GLU A 279 0.87 -19.85 -18.25
C GLU A 279 1.54 -19.37 -16.95
N PHE A 280 1.19 -19.97 -15.81
CA PHE A 280 1.80 -19.63 -14.53
C PHE A 280 3.32 -19.85 -14.55
N VAL A 281 3.79 -21.00 -15.05
CA VAL A 281 5.22 -21.33 -15.15
C VAL A 281 5.93 -20.34 -16.06
N HIS A 282 5.35 -20.01 -17.21
CA HIS A 282 5.90 -19.08 -18.20
C HIS A 282 5.96 -17.65 -17.67
N GLN A 283 4.86 -17.11 -17.17
CA GLN A 283 4.80 -15.73 -16.66
C GLN A 283 5.73 -15.51 -15.47
N ASN A 284 5.91 -16.51 -14.61
CA ASN A 284 6.86 -16.43 -13.48
C ASN A 284 8.31 -16.76 -13.86
N GLY A 285 8.55 -17.27 -15.07
CA GLY A 285 9.87 -17.73 -15.52
C GLY A 285 10.43 -18.88 -14.67
N PHE A 286 9.58 -19.82 -14.24
CA PHE A 286 10.02 -21.00 -13.51
C PHE A 286 10.62 -22.04 -14.46
N ARG A 287 11.71 -22.69 -14.02
CA ARG A 287 12.33 -23.81 -14.74
C ARG A 287 11.97 -25.17 -14.14
N SER A 288 11.34 -25.17 -12.97
CA SER A 288 11.02 -26.33 -12.16
C SER A 288 9.85 -25.95 -11.25
N LEU A 289 8.96 -26.90 -10.99
CA LEU A 289 7.81 -26.73 -10.09
C LEU A 289 8.17 -26.84 -8.60
N PHE A 290 9.39 -27.29 -8.29
CA PHE A 290 9.79 -27.66 -6.93
C PHE A 290 10.95 -26.83 -6.38
N THR A 291 11.68 -26.16 -7.26
CA THR A 291 12.92 -25.49 -6.89
C THR A 291 12.64 -24.16 -6.21
N ARG A 292 13.32 -23.93 -5.08
CA ARG A 292 13.30 -22.63 -4.41
C ARG A 292 14.16 -21.62 -5.15
N ASP A 293 13.68 -20.39 -5.22
CA ASP A 293 14.51 -19.28 -5.68
C ASP A 293 15.45 -18.75 -4.59
N GLY A 294 16.21 -17.70 -4.93
CA GLY A 294 17.18 -17.08 -4.01
C GLY A 294 16.54 -16.48 -2.74
N ALA A 295 15.25 -16.14 -2.78
CA ALA A 295 14.49 -15.67 -1.62
C ALA A 295 13.92 -16.83 -0.77
N GLY A 296 14.05 -18.07 -1.25
CA GLY A 296 13.61 -19.29 -0.58
C GLY A 296 12.14 -19.65 -0.80
N TRP A 297 11.54 -19.15 -1.88
CA TRP A 297 10.16 -19.43 -2.27
C TRP A 297 10.11 -20.48 -3.38
N THR A 298 9.18 -21.42 -3.28
CA THR A 298 8.85 -22.36 -4.37
C THR A 298 7.70 -21.82 -5.23
N PRO A 299 7.45 -22.40 -6.41
CA PRO A 299 6.24 -22.13 -7.17
C PRO A 299 4.94 -22.32 -6.36
N MET A 300 4.88 -23.31 -5.45
CA MET A 300 3.74 -23.50 -4.56
C MET A 300 3.53 -22.30 -3.62
N CYS A 301 4.60 -21.69 -3.09
CA CYS A 301 4.48 -20.47 -2.29
C CYS A 301 3.89 -19.30 -3.08
N TYR A 302 4.26 -19.15 -4.35
CA TYR A 302 3.71 -18.11 -5.23
C TYR A 302 2.28 -18.40 -5.65
N ALA A 303 1.93 -19.66 -5.90
CA ALA A 303 0.55 -20.08 -6.15
C ALA A 303 -0.35 -19.81 -4.93
N ALA A 304 0.17 -19.94 -3.71
CA ALA A 304 -0.55 -19.57 -2.49
C ALA A 304 -0.81 -18.05 -2.37
N LEU A 305 0.06 -17.19 -2.93
CA LEU A 305 -0.22 -15.76 -3.03
C LEU A 305 -1.36 -15.48 -4.02
N ASN A 306 -1.35 -16.19 -5.15
CA ASN A 306 -2.40 -16.07 -6.18
C ASN A 306 -3.74 -16.58 -5.67
N GLY A 307 -3.75 -17.72 -4.98
CA GLY A 307 -4.95 -18.28 -4.38
C GLY A 307 -5.88 -18.98 -5.37
N SER A 308 -5.49 -19.13 -6.64
CA SER A 308 -6.27 -19.88 -7.63
C SER A 308 -6.43 -21.34 -7.21
N PRO A 309 -7.68 -21.80 -6.98
CA PRO A 309 -7.99 -23.20 -6.68
C PRO A 309 -7.43 -24.16 -7.74
N GLN A 310 -7.59 -23.81 -9.01
CA GLN A 310 -7.18 -24.62 -10.15
C GLN A 310 -5.67 -24.76 -10.23
N LEU A 311 -4.93 -23.67 -10.00
CA LEU A 311 -3.47 -23.70 -10.01
C LEU A 311 -2.91 -24.56 -8.87
N ILE A 312 -3.49 -24.44 -7.67
CA ILE A 312 -3.08 -25.23 -6.51
C ILE A 312 -3.36 -26.72 -6.76
N CYS A 313 -4.53 -27.08 -7.29
CA CYS A 313 -4.83 -28.46 -7.70
C CYS A 313 -3.80 -28.98 -8.70
N ALA A 314 -3.49 -28.23 -9.77
CA ALA A 314 -2.54 -28.65 -10.80
C ALA A 314 -1.12 -28.87 -10.23
N LEU A 315 -0.68 -28.05 -9.28
CA LEU A 315 0.60 -28.24 -8.60
C LEU A 315 0.61 -29.48 -7.70
N LEU A 316 -0.50 -29.77 -7.00
CA LEU A 316 -0.63 -30.96 -6.16
C LEU A 316 -0.67 -32.27 -6.98
N GLU A 317 -1.26 -32.24 -8.18
CA GLU A 317 -1.19 -33.34 -9.15
C GLU A 317 0.23 -33.54 -9.70
N ALA A 318 1.03 -32.46 -9.74
CA ALA A 318 2.44 -32.46 -10.08
C ALA A 318 3.35 -32.68 -8.85
N PRO A 319 3.09 -33.71 -8.02
CA PRO A 319 3.57 -33.92 -6.64
C PRO A 319 4.14 -32.75 -5.80
N ALA A 320 3.60 -31.52 -5.87
CA ALA A 320 4.01 -30.45 -4.96
C ALA A 320 3.57 -30.74 -3.51
N ASP A 321 4.37 -30.33 -2.53
CA ASP A 321 4.06 -30.54 -1.11
C ASP A 321 2.96 -29.58 -0.62
N PRO A 322 1.78 -30.06 -0.18
CA PRO A 322 0.73 -29.22 0.40
C PRO A 322 1.17 -28.55 1.72
N ASN A 323 2.24 -29.04 2.34
CA ASN A 323 2.84 -28.51 3.57
C ASN A 323 4.08 -27.65 3.31
N ASP A 324 4.31 -27.23 2.06
CA ASP A 324 5.44 -26.38 1.74
C ASP A 324 5.42 -25.11 2.59
N LYS A 325 6.63 -24.61 2.91
CA LYS A 325 6.85 -23.47 3.80
C LYS A 325 7.81 -22.51 3.15
N VAL A 326 7.61 -21.22 3.35
CA VAL A 326 8.58 -20.19 2.94
C VAL A 326 9.86 -20.36 3.76
N LYS A 327 11.02 -20.30 3.09
CA LYS A 327 12.35 -20.31 3.74
C LYS A 327 13.01 -18.96 3.53
N VAL A 328 12.50 -17.94 4.21
CA VAL A 328 12.81 -16.52 3.96
C VAL A 328 14.32 -16.29 3.91
N ARG A 329 14.78 -15.68 2.82
CA ARG A 329 16.15 -15.22 2.64
C ARG A 329 16.14 -13.78 2.14
N GLY A 330 16.74 -12.89 2.91
CA GLY A 330 16.83 -11.47 2.58
C GLY A 330 15.49 -10.72 2.66
N PRO A 331 15.46 -9.46 2.22
CA PRO A 331 14.28 -8.59 2.32
C PRO A 331 13.09 -9.14 1.55
N GLN A 332 11.90 -9.02 2.13
CA GLN A 332 10.64 -9.46 1.53
C GLN A 332 9.74 -8.24 1.24
N LEU A 333 8.92 -8.35 0.19
CA LEU A 333 7.96 -7.30 -0.17
C LEU A 333 6.69 -7.32 0.69
N ILE A 334 6.40 -8.48 1.29
CA ILE A 334 5.26 -8.74 2.16
C ILE A 334 5.74 -9.43 3.43
N ASN A 335 5.01 -9.28 4.53
CA ASN A 335 5.36 -9.90 5.80
C ASN A 335 4.90 -11.34 5.85
N VAL A 336 5.73 -12.21 5.28
CA VAL A 336 5.59 -13.66 5.41
C VAL A 336 6.78 -14.15 6.20
N GLY A 337 6.54 -14.58 7.42
CA GLY A 337 7.58 -15.05 8.34
C GLY A 337 8.30 -16.29 7.81
N ASN A 338 9.51 -16.53 8.30
CA ASN A 338 10.22 -17.77 7.99
C ASN A 338 9.42 -18.99 8.49
N ASN A 339 9.43 -20.07 7.71
CA ASN A 339 8.62 -21.27 7.91
C ASN A 339 7.10 -21.08 7.80
N THR A 340 6.60 -19.95 7.30
CA THR A 340 5.15 -19.79 7.07
C THR A 340 4.66 -20.83 6.04
N PRO A 341 3.70 -21.70 6.38
CA PRO A 341 3.11 -22.66 5.45
C PRO A 341 2.28 -21.99 4.36
N VAL A 342 2.18 -22.64 3.19
CA VAL A 342 1.31 -22.20 2.09
C VAL A 342 -0.17 -22.11 2.49
N LEU A 343 -0.62 -22.98 3.41
CA LEU A 343 -1.94 -22.92 4.01
C LEU A 343 -2.18 -21.59 4.75
N SER A 344 -1.20 -21.15 5.56
CA SER A 344 -1.29 -19.90 6.32
C SER A 344 -1.29 -18.68 5.40
N ILE A 345 -0.50 -18.70 4.31
CA ILE A 345 -0.54 -17.64 3.29
C ILE A 345 -1.95 -17.52 2.70
N CYS A 346 -2.55 -18.64 2.28
CA CYS A 346 -3.91 -18.64 1.73
C CYS A 346 -4.93 -18.12 2.75
N ALA A 347 -4.83 -18.53 4.01
CA ALA A 347 -5.74 -18.09 5.06
C ALA A 347 -5.63 -16.58 5.35
N ILE A 348 -4.41 -16.06 5.51
CA ILE A 348 -4.14 -14.63 5.76
C ILE A 348 -4.68 -13.77 4.61
N LEU A 349 -4.51 -14.25 3.37
CA LEU A 349 -4.98 -13.56 2.17
C LEU A 349 -6.47 -13.81 1.85
N LYS A 350 -7.21 -14.53 2.70
CA LYS A 350 -8.64 -14.85 2.54
C LYS A 350 -8.95 -15.72 1.30
N HIS A 351 -8.01 -16.54 0.85
CA HIS A 351 -8.18 -17.49 -0.27
C HIS A 351 -8.90 -18.76 0.20
N ASN A 352 -10.17 -18.64 0.55
CA ASN A 352 -10.93 -19.69 1.25
C ASN A 352 -11.02 -21.01 0.46
N GLU A 353 -11.17 -20.96 -0.87
CA GLU A 353 -11.23 -22.17 -1.69
C GLU A 353 -9.87 -22.86 -1.80
N ALA A 354 -8.78 -22.10 -1.91
CA ALA A 354 -7.42 -22.62 -1.84
C ALA A 354 -7.15 -23.32 -0.49
N VAL A 355 -7.59 -22.72 0.62
CA VAL A 355 -7.50 -23.32 1.96
C VAL A 355 -8.20 -24.68 2.00
N LYS A 356 -9.44 -24.78 1.48
CA LYS A 356 -10.18 -26.05 1.44
C LYS A 356 -9.46 -27.13 0.64
N ILE A 357 -8.88 -26.77 -0.50
CA ILE A 357 -8.11 -27.69 -1.35
C ILE A 357 -6.86 -28.20 -0.62
N LEU A 358 -6.09 -27.29 -0.01
CA LEU A 358 -4.89 -27.65 0.73
C LEU A 358 -5.22 -28.58 1.91
N LEU A 359 -6.27 -28.30 2.67
CA LEU A 359 -6.73 -29.17 3.76
C LEU A 359 -7.18 -30.54 3.25
N SER A 360 -7.87 -30.60 2.10
CA SER A 360 -8.25 -31.86 1.45
C SER A 360 -7.02 -32.67 1.00
N ALA A 361 -5.96 -31.97 0.62
CA ALA A 361 -4.65 -32.54 0.32
C ALA A 361 -3.78 -32.83 1.56
N ARG A 362 -4.36 -32.76 2.78
CA ARG A 362 -3.69 -33.03 4.06
C ARG A 362 -2.59 -32.01 4.42
N ALA A 363 -2.78 -30.74 4.06
CA ALA A 363 -2.04 -29.66 4.69
C ALA A 363 -2.34 -29.62 6.19
N ASP A 364 -1.30 -29.48 7.01
CA ASP A 364 -1.39 -29.47 8.47
C ASP A 364 -1.85 -28.08 8.95
N ALA A 365 -3.06 -28.05 9.50
CA ALA A 365 -3.66 -26.84 10.08
C ALA A 365 -3.06 -26.46 11.45
N ASN A 366 -2.29 -27.35 12.08
CA ASN A 366 -1.74 -27.16 13.42
C ASN A 366 -0.29 -26.70 13.41
N VAL A 367 0.28 -26.41 12.24
CA VAL A 367 1.64 -25.88 12.15
C VAL A 367 1.67 -24.53 12.87
N LYS A 368 2.42 -24.50 13.98
CA LYS A 368 2.71 -23.26 14.68
C LYS A 368 3.63 -22.41 13.82
N ASP A 369 3.35 -21.12 13.77
CA ASP A 369 4.31 -20.15 13.28
C ASP A 369 5.60 -20.27 14.09
N CYS A 370 6.74 -20.23 13.39
CA CYS A 370 8.03 -20.06 14.07
C CYS A 370 8.20 -18.57 14.40
N SER A 371 7.25 -17.94 15.08
CA SER A 371 7.56 -16.79 15.91
C SER A 371 8.29 -17.32 17.13
N SER A 372 9.61 -17.53 16.97
CA SER A 372 10.47 -17.78 18.12
C SER A 372 10.33 -16.61 19.10
N PRO A 373 10.22 -16.88 20.41
CA PRO A 373 10.06 -15.86 21.44
C PRO A 373 11.22 -14.85 21.49
#